data_AF-A0A7X7BK46-F1
#
_entry.id   AF-A0A7X7BK46-F1
#
_cell.length_a   1.000
_cell.length_b   1.000
_cell.length_c   1.000
_cell.angle_alpha   90.00
_cell.angle_beta   90.00
_cell.angle_gamma   90.00
#
_symmetry.space_group_name_H-M   'P 1'
#
loop_
_entity.id
_entity.type
_entity.pdbx_description
1 polymer ?
#
loop_
_entity_poly.entity_id
_entity_poly.type
_entity_poly.pdbx_seq_one_letter_code
_entity_poly.pdbx_strand_id
1 'polypeptide(L)'
;MIKKIVYFILLLVLFIVINKGINAYGEDVCIPDNKPVIENAKDIYYKIGTPKPDYLTGIILKDSCGMILSTDKINVDDKWVHLDKVGVYPLYYQSQLTSVEVKVYVFEDIPKLEGVRNFNVEINDNPPNYLDGVIATDVYTNEDLTDEIIVDDSEVNYQKLGTYNLTYRVRDSRGNETVKTV
;
A
#
# COMPACT_ATOMS: atom_id res chain seq x y z
N MET A 1 -27.68 7.06 94.53
CA MET A 1 -27.48 5.61 94.81
C MET A 1 -26.99 4.97 93.52
N ILE A 2 -25.68 4.73 93.28
CA ILE A 2 -24.86 3.59 93.77
C ILE A 2 -25.51 2.26 93.31
N LYS A 3 -24.97 1.38 92.43
CA LYS A 3 -23.64 0.72 92.43
C LYS A 3 -23.35 -0.07 91.12
N LYS A 4 -22.10 0.02 90.64
CA LYS A 4 -21.15 -0.99 90.04
C LYS A 4 -21.71 -2.24 89.30
N ILE A 5 -21.41 -2.43 88.00
CA ILE A 5 -20.24 -3.15 87.39
C ILE A 5 -20.06 -4.60 87.90
N VAL A 6 -20.26 -5.59 87.00
CA VAL A 6 -19.46 -6.84 86.89
C VAL A 6 -19.41 -7.27 85.41
N TYR A 7 -18.23 -7.75 84.98
CA TYR A 7 -17.79 -8.05 83.63
C TYR A 7 -17.62 -9.57 83.42
N PHE A 8 -17.78 -10.02 82.15
CA PHE A 8 -16.97 -11.04 81.45
C PHE A 8 -17.43 -12.51 81.26
N ILE A 9 -16.98 -13.06 80.10
CA ILE A 9 -16.91 -14.45 79.58
C ILE A 9 -18.05 -14.83 78.59
N LEU A 10 -17.90 -14.74 77.26
CA LEU A 10 -17.11 -15.51 76.25
C LEU A 10 -17.67 -16.91 75.90
N LEU A 11 -18.29 -17.10 74.71
CA LEU A 11 -17.92 -18.16 73.73
C LEU A 11 -18.75 -18.12 72.41
N LEU A 12 -18.01 -18.18 71.30
CA LEU A 12 -18.27 -18.86 70.01
C LEU A 12 -19.64 -18.77 69.31
N VAL A 13 -19.68 -18.06 68.17
CA VAL A 13 -20.31 -18.62 66.95
C VAL A 13 -19.40 -18.34 65.75
N LEU A 14 -18.89 -19.44 65.21
CA LEU A 14 -18.15 -19.56 63.97
C LEU A 14 -19.16 -19.50 62.81
N PHE A 15 -19.08 -18.51 61.92
CA PHE A 15 -19.65 -18.62 60.57
C PHE A 15 -18.68 -18.05 59.54
N ILE A 16 -18.28 -18.95 58.66
CA ILE A 16 -17.36 -18.79 57.54
C ILE A 16 -18.03 -17.92 56.46
N VAL A 17 -17.38 -16.83 56.05
CA VAL A 17 -17.52 -16.29 54.69
C VAL A 17 -16.12 -16.00 54.13
N ILE A 18 -15.60 -17.04 53.48
CA ILE A 18 -14.83 -17.06 52.24
C ILE A 18 -13.91 -15.86 52.00
N ASN A 19 -12.64 -16.16 52.19
CA ASN A 19 -11.50 -15.53 51.58
C ASN A 19 -11.74 -15.30 50.06
N LYS A 20 -12.09 -14.09 49.66
CA LYS A 20 -11.69 -13.57 48.36
C LYS A 20 -10.76 -12.42 48.65
N GLY A 21 -9.46 -12.72 48.69
CA GLY A 21 -8.47 -11.77 48.24
C GLY A 21 -8.98 -11.28 46.89
N ILE A 22 -9.53 -10.08 46.88
CA ILE A 22 -9.89 -9.40 45.65
C ILE A 22 -8.53 -9.16 45.01
N ASN A 23 -8.20 -9.99 44.04
CA ASN A 23 -7.20 -9.66 43.05
C ASN A 23 -7.69 -8.32 42.47
N ALA A 24 -7.14 -7.22 42.95
CA ALA A 24 -7.05 -6.02 42.13
C ALA A 24 -6.20 -6.46 40.95
N TYR A 25 -6.87 -6.93 39.91
CA TYR A 25 -6.32 -6.86 38.56
C TYR A 25 -5.80 -5.44 38.46
N GLY A 26 -4.49 -5.29 38.32
CA GLY A 26 -3.91 -4.01 37.98
C GLY A 26 -4.53 -3.62 36.65
N GLU A 27 -5.58 -2.81 36.69
CA GLU A 27 -5.93 -1.99 35.55
C GLU A 27 -4.67 -1.18 35.27
N ASP A 28 -4.09 -1.39 34.10
CA ASP A 28 -3.00 -0.55 33.63
C ASP A 28 -3.51 0.89 33.61
N VAL A 29 -3.21 1.65 34.66
CA VAL A 29 -3.52 3.06 34.75
C VAL A 29 -2.66 3.74 33.69
N CYS A 30 -3.30 4.19 32.60
CA CYS A 30 -2.59 4.96 31.59
C CYS A 30 -2.07 6.25 32.23
N ILE A 31 -0.77 6.51 32.10
CA ILE A 31 -0.17 7.77 32.52
C ILE A 31 -0.15 8.66 31.28
N PRO A 32 -0.88 9.80 31.26
CA PRO A 32 -0.89 10.67 30.09
C PRO A 32 0.51 11.26 29.87
N ASP A 33 1.22 10.79 28.86
CA ASP A 33 2.48 11.41 28.40
C ASP A 33 2.23 12.51 27.35
N ASN A 34 0.95 12.72 27.02
CA ASN A 34 0.41 13.69 26.06
C ASN A 34 0.93 13.52 24.63
N LYS A 35 1.68 12.46 24.30
CA LYS A 35 2.14 12.21 22.94
C LYS A 35 1.07 11.41 22.18
N PRO A 36 0.37 12.01 21.20
CA PRO A 36 -0.62 11.28 20.44
C PRO A 36 0.04 10.27 19.49
N VAL A 37 -0.67 9.20 19.17
CA VAL A 37 -0.24 8.17 18.23
C VAL A 37 -1.08 8.29 16.96
N ILE A 38 -0.41 8.27 15.80
CA ILE A 38 -1.06 8.18 14.48
C ILE A 38 -1.01 6.72 14.06
N GLU A 39 -2.18 6.08 13.99
CA GLU A 39 -2.33 4.70 13.55
C GLU A 39 -2.84 4.63 12.10
N ASN A 40 -2.65 3.47 11.47
CA ASN A 40 -3.07 3.15 10.10
C ASN A 40 -2.43 3.98 8.98
N ALA A 41 -1.48 4.86 9.29
CA ALA A 41 -0.62 5.47 8.29
C ALA A 41 0.20 4.37 7.60
N LYS A 42 -0.15 4.10 6.35
CA LYS A 42 0.48 3.10 5.49
C LYS A 42 0.97 3.77 4.20
N ASP A 43 1.89 3.10 3.53
CA ASP A 43 2.29 3.45 2.19
C ASP A 43 1.07 3.47 1.23
N ILE A 44 1.10 4.40 0.29
CA ILE A 44 0.01 4.68 -0.66
C ILE A 44 0.50 4.33 -2.06
N TYR A 45 -0.35 3.67 -2.84
CA TYR A 45 -0.12 3.40 -4.26
C TYR A 45 -1.09 4.22 -5.07
N TYR A 46 -0.57 5.15 -5.85
CA TYR A 46 -1.36 6.09 -6.63
C TYR A 46 -1.07 5.91 -8.12
N LYS A 47 -2.14 5.66 -8.87
CA LYS A 47 -2.09 5.56 -10.33
C LYS A 47 -2.35 6.93 -10.93
N ILE A 48 -1.46 7.40 -11.79
CA ILE A 48 -1.61 8.70 -12.45
C ILE A 48 -2.92 8.77 -13.24
N GLY A 49 -3.58 9.93 -13.17
CA GLY A 49 -4.86 10.19 -13.82
C GLY A 49 -6.09 9.70 -13.05
N THR A 50 -5.91 9.07 -11.89
CA THR A 50 -6.99 8.79 -10.94
C THR A 50 -7.25 10.01 -10.04
N PRO A 51 -8.43 10.11 -9.39
CA PRO A 51 -8.70 11.22 -8.47
C PRO A 51 -7.67 11.30 -7.34
N LYS A 52 -7.29 12.52 -6.93
CA LYS A 52 -6.38 12.75 -5.80
C LYS A 52 -6.93 12.01 -4.56
N PRO A 53 -6.12 11.18 -3.89
CA PRO A 53 -6.56 10.46 -2.70
C PRO A 53 -6.78 11.44 -1.54
N ASP A 54 -7.78 11.16 -0.72
CA ASP A 54 -7.89 11.75 0.61
C ASP A 54 -6.96 11.02 1.57
N TYR A 55 -5.85 11.67 1.93
CA TYR A 55 -4.82 11.10 2.79
C TYR A 55 -5.30 10.81 4.23
N LEU A 56 -6.39 11.42 4.68
CA LEU A 56 -6.90 11.19 6.03
C LEU A 56 -7.88 10.01 6.13
N THR A 57 -8.28 9.43 4.99
CA THR A 57 -9.18 8.28 4.98
C THR A 57 -8.60 7.10 5.76
N GLY A 58 -9.27 6.71 6.85
CA GLY A 58 -8.88 5.56 7.69
C GLY A 58 -7.76 5.84 8.70
N ILE A 59 -7.20 7.05 8.72
CA ILE A 59 -6.22 7.46 9.73
C ILE A 59 -6.90 7.64 11.09
N ILE A 60 -6.25 7.15 12.14
CA ILE A 60 -6.74 7.27 13.52
C ILE A 60 -5.69 8.03 14.32
N LEU A 61 -6.11 9.11 14.97
CA LEU A 61 -5.32 9.80 15.97
C LEU A 61 -5.79 9.34 17.35
N LYS A 62 -4.89 8.84 18.19
CA LYS A 62 -5.18 8.54 19.60
C LYS A 62 -4.31 9.37 20.51
N ASP A 63 -4.77 9.66 21.72
CA ASP A 63 -3.87 10.10 22.79
C ASP A 63 -3.07 8.90 23.35
N SER A 64 -2.23 9.18 24.35
CA SER A 64 -1.40 8.16 25.01
C SER A 64 -2.19 7.14 25.84
N CYS A 65 -3.46 7.42 26.14
CA CYS A 65 -4.39 6.53 26.82
C CYS A 65 -5.28 5.74 25.85
N GLY A 66 -5.11 5.93 24.54
CA GLY A 66 -5.89 5.26 23.51
C GLY A 66 -7.22 5.93 23.16
N MET A 67 -7.53 7.11 23.73
CA MET A 67 -8.72 7.87 23.36
C MET A 67 -8.57 8.40 21.94
N ILE A 68 -9.57 8.14 21.09
CA ILE A 68 -9.59 8.66 19.72
C ILE A 68 -9.79 10.19 19.75
N LEU A 69 -8.94 10.91 19.02
CA LEU A 69 -8.96 12.34 18.83
C LEU A 69 -9.46 12.70 17.42
N SER A 70 -9.93 13.93 17.22
CA SER A 70 -10.28 14.42 15.87
C SER A 70 -9.07 14.44 14.94
N THR A 71 -9.26 13.97 13.71
CA THR A 71 -8.26 13.97 12.63
C THR A 71 -7.96 15.36 12.10
N ASP A 72 -8.79 16.37 12.37
CA ASP A 72 -8.49 17.79 12.03
C ASP A 72 -7.24 18.31 12.76
N LYS A 73 -6.77 17.58 13.78
CA LYS A 73 -5.50 17.86 14.49
C LYS A 73 -4.28 17.31 13.76
N ILE A 74 -4.46 16.63 12.63
CA ILE A 74 -3.39 16.12 11.78
C ILE A 74 -3.17 17.11 10.63
N ASN A 75 -1.95 17.63 10.53
CA ASN A 75 -1.44 18.30 9.35
C ASN A 75 -0.87 17.24 8.40
N VAL A 76 -1.32 17.24 7.15
CA VAL A 76 -0.78 16.40 6.09
C VAL A 76 0.20 17.24 5.26
N ASP A 77 1.50 16.99 5.39
CA ASP A 77 2.55 17.65 4.61
C ASP A 77 2.87 16.80 3.37
N ASP A 78 2.19 17.10 2.26
CA ASP A 78 2.30 16.45 0.95
C ASP A 78 3.19 17.23 -0.03
N LYS A 79 3.99 18.19 0.44
CA LYS A 79 4.75 19.12 -0.42
C LYS A 79 5.71 18.47 -1.42
N TRP A 80 6.16 17.25 -1.13
CA TRP A 80 7.09 16.50 -1.98
C TRP A 80 6.37 15.50 -2.90
N VAL A 81 5.05 15.36 -2.77
CA VAL A 81 4.26 14.38 -3.52
C VAL A 81 3.88 14.95 -4.88
N HIS A 82 4.46 14.38 -5.93
CA HIS A 82 4.12 14.71 -7.31
C HIS A 82 3.21 13.63 -7.92
N LEU A 83 1.91 13.92 -8.00
CA LEU A 83 0.89 12.98 -8.51
C LEU A 83 0.80 12.92 -10.04
N ASP A 84 1.64 13.65 -10.75
CA ASP A 84 1.71 13.72 -12.21
C ASP A 84 3.00 13.10 -12.77
N LYS A 85 3.85 12.57 -11.88
CA LYS A 85 5.16 12.04 -12.22
C LYS A 85 5.40 10.71 -11.52
N VAL A 86 5.78 9.70 -12.29
CA VAL A 86 6.18 8.40 -11.73
C VAL A 86 7.35 8.59 -10.75
N GLY A 87 7.25 7.97 -9.58
CA GLY A 87 8.24 8.12 -8.53
C GLY A 87 7.77 7.63 -7.17
N VAL A 88 8.65 7.79 -6.17
CA VAL A 88 8.35 7.49 -4.76
C VAL A 88 8.57 8.78 -3.98
N TYR A 89 7.52 9.25 -3.32
CA TYR A 89 7.52 10.55 -2.64
C TYR A 89 7.20 10.40 -1.15
N PRO A 90 7.89 11.13 -0.27
CA PRO A 90 7.56 11.13 1.15
C PRO A 90 6.32 11.98 1.43
N LEU A 91 5.45 11.47 2.31
CA LEU A 91 4.28 12.15 2.84
C LEU A 91 4.37 12.10 4.38
N TYR A 92 4.13 13.23 5.04
CA TYR A 92 4.23 13.31 6.50
C TYR A 92 2.87 13.61 7.13
N TYR A 93 2.43 12.74 8.03
CA TYR A 93 1.32 13.03 8.95
C TYR A 93 1.89 13.61 10.23
N GLN A 94 1.50 14.83 10.56
CA GLN A 94 2.06 15.58 11.69
C GLN A 94 0.95 16.00 12.65
N SER A 95 1.16 15.76 13.94
CA SER A 95 0.38 16.33 15.04
C SER A 95 1.34 17.10 15.96
N GLN A 96 0.86 17.63 17.09
CA GLN A 96 1.67 18.48 17.97
C GLN A 96 3.01 17.85 18.43
N LEU A 97 3.04 16.53 18.67
CA LEU A 97 4.22 15.83 19.21
C LEU A 97 4.60 14.54 18.46
N THR A 98 3.91 14.23 17.36
CA THR A 98 4.14 13.00 16.59
C THR A 98 4.14 13.30 15.10
N SER A 99 5.11 12.72 14.42
CA SER A 99 5.25 12.72 12.97
C SER A 99 5.39 11.29 12.49
N VAL A 100 4.66 10.93 11.43
CA VAL A 100 4.79 9.65 10.74
C VAL A 100 5.07 9.92 9.27
N GLU A 101 6.16 9.37 8.75
CA GLU A 101 6.46 9.36 7.32
C GLU A 101 5.87 8.10 6.69
N VAL A 102 5.19 8.26 5.56
CA VAL A 102 4.80 7.17 4.65
C VAL A 102 5.31 7.47 3.25
N LYS A 103 5.35 6.45 2.39
CA LYS A 103 5.72 6.60 0.98
C LYS A 103 4.49 6.58 0.08
N VAL A 104 4.45 7.50 -0.87
CA VAL A 104 3.50 7.50 -1.98
C VAL A 104 4.22 6.99 -3.23
N TYR A 105 3.86 5.79 -3.68
CA TYR A 105 4.33 5.20 -4.92
C TYR A 105 3.40 5.65 -6.04
N VAL A 106 3.90 6.55 -6.88
CA VAL A 106 3.19 7.05 -8.05
C VAL A 106 3.61 6.25 -9.26
N PHE A 107 2.65 5.63 -9.94
CA PHE A 107 2.89 4.74 -11.08
C PHE A 107 1.90 5.00 -12.22
N GLU A 108 2.25 4.49 -13.39
CA GLU A 108 1.46 4.54 -14.61
C GLU A 108 1.28 3.14 -15.17
N ASP A 109 0.27 2.98 -16.03
CA ASP A 109 0.21 1.79 -16.87
C ASP A 109 1.23 1.94 -18.01
N ILE A 110 1.75 0.80 -18.46
CA ILE A 110 2.53 0.70 -19.68
C ILE A 110 1.60 0.34 -20.86
N PRO A 111 2.00 0.61 -22.12
CA PRO A 111 1.24 0.19 -23.29
C PRO A 111 0.90 -1.30 -23.25
N LYS A 112 -0.33 -1.67 -23.61
CA LYS A 112 -0.71 -3.07 -23.74
C LYS A 112 -0.39 -3.54 -25.15
N LEU A 113 0.31 -4.68 -25.26
CA LEU A 113 0.66 -5.31 -26.53
C LEU A 113 0.01 -6.71 -26.61
N GLU A 114 -0.84 -6.95 -27.61
CA GLU A 114 -1.60 -8.19 -27.79
C GLU A 114 -1.34 -8.81 -29.17
N GLY A 115 -1.67 -10.10 -29.35
CA GLY A 115 -1.52 -10.80 -30.62
C GLY A 115 -0.13 -11.36 -30.92
N VAL A 116 0.90 -10.94 -30.18
CA VAL A 116 2.27 -11.45 -30.34
C VAL A 116 2.33 -12.97 -30.08
N ARG A 117 2.92 -13.71 -31.03
CA ARG A 117 2.97 -15.18 -31.08
C ARG A 117 4.26 -15.69 -31.71
N ASN A 118 4.56 -16.97 -31.49
CA ASN A 118 5.69 -17.64 -32.15
C ASN A 118 5.37 -17.92 -33.62
N PHE A 119 6.43 -18.03 -34.43
CA PHE A 119 6.35 -18.34 -35.85
C PHE A 119 7.19 -19.58 -36.18
N ASN A 120 6.71 -20.38 -37.13
CA ASN A 120 7.50 -21.43 -37.78
C ASN A 120 7.74 -20.96 -39.21
N VAL A 121 9.01 -20.88 -39.62
CA VAL A 121 9.43 -20.41 -40.95
C VAL A 121 10.38 -21.46 -41.54
N GLU A 122 10.19 -21.80 -42.81
CA GLU A 122 11.08 -22.74 -43.49
C GLU A 122 12.44 -22.08 -43.82
N ILE A 123 13.47 -22.89 -44.00
CA ILE A 123 14.79 -22.37 -44.35
C ILE A 123 14.76 -21.75 -45.74
N ASN A 124 15.41 -20.59 -45.86
CA ASN A 124 15.52 -19.74 -47.05
C ASN A 124 14.21 -19.08 -47.50
N ASP A 125 13.14 -19.16 -46.69
CA ASP A 125 11.91 -18.40 -46.93
C ASP A 125 12.05 -16.94 -46.48
N ASN A 126 11.13 -16.11 -46.99
CA ASN A 126 11.01 -14.72 -46.57
C ASN A 126 10.38 -14.62 -45.17
N PRO A 127 10.70 -13.56 -44.40
CA PRO A 127 10.03 -13.28 -43.14
C PRO A 127 8.51 -13.17 -43.31
N PRO A 128 7.69 -13.74 -42.39
CA PRO A 128 6.26 -13.51 -42.37
C PRO A 128 5.94 -12.07 -41.94
N ASN A 129 4.69 -11.63 -42.12
CA ASN A 129 4.23 -10.39 -41.50
C ASN A 129 4.12 -10.57 -39.98
N TYR A 130 5.11 -10.07 -39.25
CA TYR A 130 5.17 -10.14 -37.80
C TYR A 130 4.08 -9.32 -37.08
N LEU A 131 3.51 -8.32 -37.76
CA LEU A 131 2.45 -7.48 -37.20
C LEU A 131 1.05 -8.02 -37.47
N ASP A 132 0.91 -9.15 -38.17
CA ASP A 132 -0.40 -9.73 -38.48
C ASP A 132 -1.13 -10.15 -37.20
N GLY A 133 -2.22 -9.43 -36.89
CA GLY A 133 -3.03 -9.60 -35.68
C GLY A 133 -2.41 -9.03 -34.40
N VAL A 134 -1.30 -8.31 -34.49
CA VAL A 134 -0.67 -7.63 -33.36
C VAL A 134 -1.28 -6.24 -33.21
N ILE A 135 -1.70 -5.89 -31.99
CA ILE A 135 -2.24 -4.57 -31.66
C ILE A 135 -1.54 -4.02 -30.43
N ALA A 136 -1.41 -2.70 -30.36
CA ALA A 136 -0.95 -2.00 -29.18
C ALA A 136 -1.89 -0.88 -28.78
N THR A 137 -2.07 -0.67 -27.48
CA THR A 137 -2.99 0.35 -26.96
C THR A 137 -2.42 0.99 -25.70
N ASP A 138 -2.48 2.32 -25.60
CA ASP A 138 -2.24 3.03 -24.36
C ASP A 138 -3.37 2.71 -23.37
N VAL A 139 -3.03 2.13 -22.21
CA VAL A 139 -4.04 1.69 -21.24
C VAL A 139 -4.75 2.86 -20.56
N TYR A 140 -4.09 4.01 -20.45
CA TYR A 140 -4.64 5.19 -19.79
C TYR A 140 -5.52 6.01 -20.73
N THR A 141 -5.04 6.31 -21.94
CA THR A 141 -5.76 7.16 -22.90
C THR A 141 -6.69 6.36 -23.82
N ASN A 142 -6.52 5.04 -23.91
CA ASN A 142 -7.11 4.18 -24.94
C ASN A 142 -6.71 4.57 -26.38
N GLU A 143 -5.57 5.26 -26.53
CA GLU A 143 -4.97 5.56 -27.83
C GLU A 143 -4.47 4.27 -28.51
N ASP A 144 -4.71 4.15 -29.82
CA ASP A 144 -4.17 3.07 -30.64
C ASP A 144 -2.70 3.35 -30.95
N LEU A 145 -1.81 2.46 -30.51
CA LEU A 145 -0.36 2.54 -30.69
C LEU A 145 0.15 1.47 -31.67
N THR A 146 -0.74 0.81 -32.42
CA THR A 146 -0.39 -0.32 -33.29
C THR A 146 0.65 0.06 -34.35
N ASP A 147 0.57 1.28 -34.89
CA ASP A 147 1.54 1.79 -35.87
C ASP A 147 2.89 2.18 -35.24
N GLU A 148 2.97 2.27 -33.91
CA GLU A 148 4.19 2.58 -33.16
C GLU A 148 4.96 1.32 -32.74
N ILE A 149 4.48 0.12 -33.11
CA ILE A 149 5.14 -1.13 -32.80
C ILE A 149 6.41 -1.28 -33.65
N ILE A 150 7.54 -1.46 -32.96
CA ILE A 150 8.83 -1.79 -33.55
C ILE A 150 9.08 -3.29 -33.38
N VAL A 151 9.40 -3.96 -34.49
CA VAL A 151 9.80 -5.37 -34.52
C VAL A 151 11.29 -5.47 -34.80
N ASP A 152 12.02 -6.19 -33.98
CA ASP A 152 13.45 -6.50 -34.12
C ASP A 152 13.63 -8.00 -34.35
N ASP A 153 13.91 -8.36 -35.60
CA ASP A 153 14.21 -9.72 -36.06
C ASP A 153 15.70 -9.94 -36.35
N SER A 154 16.58 -9.06 -35.86
CA SER A 154 18.02 -9.08 -36.19
C SER A 154 18.75 -10.33 -35.71
N GLU A 155 18.21 -11.03 -34.70
CA GLU A 155 18.72 -12.32 -34.23
C GLU A 155 18.25 -13.52 -35.08
N VAL A 156 17.26 -13.35 -35.96
CA VAL A 156 16.66 -14.44 -36.75
C VAL A 156 17.53 -14.79 -37.95
N ASN A 157 17.97 -16.05 -38.03
CA ASN A 157 18.74 -16.55 -39.17
C ASN A 157 17.91 -17.48 -40.05
N TYR A 158 17.39 -16.95 -41.16
CA TYR A 158 16.58 -17.71 -42.12
C TYR A 158 17.35 -18.75 -42.93
N GLN A 159 18.68 -18.79 -42.83
CA GLN A 159 19.53 -19.73 -43.58
C GLN A 159 20.01 -20.92 -42.73
N LYS A 160 19.63 -20.97 -41.45
CA LYS A 160 20.10 -21.98 -40.51
C LYS A 160 18.98 -22.48 -39.62
N LEU A 161 18.92 -23.81 -39.41
CA LEU A 161 17.96 -24.40 -38.48
C LEU A 161 18.26 -23.92 -37.07
N GLY A 162 17.22 -23.46 -36.36
CA GLY A 162 17.31 -23.02 -34.98
C GLY A 162 16.03 -22.36 -34.50
N THR A 163 16.00 -22.08 -33.20
CA THR A 163 15.05 -21.16 -32.58
C THR A 163 15.77 -19.85 -32.34
N TYR A 164 15.17 -18.76 -32.77
CA TYR A 164 15.72 -17.41 -32.68
C TYR A 164 14.69 -16.51 -32.00
N ASN A 165 15.16 -15.52 -31.26
CA ASN A 165 14.28 -14.56 -30.60
C ASN A 165 13.78 -13.52 -31.59
N LEU A 166 12.52 -13.15 -31.45
CA LEU A 166 11.91 -12.00 -32.12
C LEU A 166 11.39 -11.04 -31.05
N THR A 167 11.84 -9.78 -31.08
CA THR A 167 11.48 -8.80 -30.04
C THR A 167 10.56 -7.71 -30.57
N TYR A 168 9.46 -7.48 -29.88
CA TYR A 168 8.51 -6.41 -30.13
C TYR A 168 8.67 -5.34 -29.06
N ARG A 169 8.58 -4.07 -29.47
CA ARG A 169 8.64 -2.91 -28.58
C ARG A 169 7.56 -1.92 -28.99
N VAL A 170 6.89 -1.32 -28.01
CA VAL A 170 5.99 -0.18 -28.24
C VAL A 170 6.11 0.79 -27.08
N ARG A 171 6.04 2.08 -27.39
CA ARG A 171 6.17 3.17 -26.42
C ARG A 171 5.00 4.13 -26.55
N ASP A 172 4.43 4.57 -25.44
CA ASP A 172 3.40 5.62 -25.46
C ASP A 172 4.00 7.04 -25.59
N SER A 173 3.13 8.03 -25.75
CA SER A 173 3.49 9.44 -25.84
C SER A 173 4.15 10.01 -24.57
N ARG A 174 4.05 9.30 -23.45
CA ARG A 174 4.62 9.68 -22.14
C ARG A 174 5.95 8.99 -21.84
N GLY A 175 6.37 8.08 -22.72
CA GLY A 175 7.65 7.39 -22.68
C GLY A 175 7.62 6.03 -21.97
N ASN A 176 6.45 5.51 -21.58
CA ASN A 176 6.35 4.17 -21.01
C ASN A 176 6.48 3.12 -22.12
N GLU A 177 7.24 2.06 -21.87
CA GLU A 177 7.61 1.06 -22.89
C GLU A 177 7.17 -0.35 -22.49
N THR A 178 6.64 -1.08 -23.45
CA THR A 178 6.39 -2.53 -23.36
C THR A 178 7.30 -3.27 -24.33
N VAL A 179 8.02 -4.27 -23.81
CA VAL A 179 8.90 -5.14 -24.59
C VAL A 179 8.43 -6.59 -24.43
N LYS A 180 8.29 -7.30 -25.55
CA LYS A 180 7.91 -8.72 -25.55
C LYS A 180 8.77 -9.50 -26.55
N THR A 181 9.34 -10.60 -26.09
CA THR A 181 10.12 -11.53 -26.92
C THR A 181 9.37 -12.84 -27.07
N VAL A 182 9.39 -13.40 -28.28
CA VAL A 182 8.81 -14.69 -28.66
C VAL A 182 9.78 -15.55 -29.44
#